data_AF-A0A0A0D4E4-F1
#
_entry.id   AF-A0A0A0D4E4-F1
#
_cell.length_a   1.000
_cell.length_b   1.000
_cell.length_c   1.000
_cell.angle_alpha   90.00
_cell.angle_beta   90.00
_cell.angle_gamma   90.00
#
_symmetry.space_group_name_H-M   'P 1'
#
loop_
_entity.id
_entity.type
_entity.pdbx_description
1 polymer ?
#
loop_
_entity_poly.entity_id
_entity_poly.type
_entity_poly.pdbx_seq_one_letter_code
_entity_poly.pdbx_strand_id
1 'polypeptide(L)'
;MTDLAARAEHWAITLTRIPSVTGTPDEVGYAETLCGLLRVSPAFRDRPDDVWTIPAGDRLGRASVAALLRGRGRRTVVLTGHFDTVTSADYGDLQPLATEPEPLKEALLAGCGATRAARRSSGPWPTCRGRISCPARPAGHE
;
A
#
# COMPACT_ATOMS: atom_id res chain seq x y z
N MET A 1 2.61 10.62 25.93
CA MET A 1 1.45 10.17 25.15
C MET A 1 1.89 10.03 23.72
N THR A 2 1.96 8.80 23.20
CA THR A 2 2.35 8.57 21.80
C THR A 2 1.17 8.97 20.92
N ASP A 3 1.40 9.85 19.95
CA ASP A 3 0.39 10.27 19.01
C ASP A 3 -0.01 9.09 18.10
N LEU A 4 -1.30 8.73 18.11
CA LEU A 4 -1.84 7.65 17.29
C LEU A 4 -1.76 7.99 15.81
N ALA A 5 -1.95 9.26 15.45
CA ALA A 5 -1.88 9.72 14.07
C ALA A 5 -0.45 9.54 13.53
N ALA A 6 0.56 10.04 14.24
CA ALA A 6 1.96 9.83 13.89
C ALA A 6 2.34 8.35 13.73
N ARG A 7 1.82 7.45 14.59
CA ARG A 7 2.07 6.01 14.46
C ARG A 7 1.40 5.41 13.24
N ALA A 8 0.16 5.79 12.95
CA ALA A 8 -0.57 5.32 11.78
C ALA A 8 0.11 5.79 10.49
N GLU A 9 0.54 7.06 10.44
CA GLU A 9 1.29 7.64 9.34
C GLU A 9 2.63 6.91 9.12
N HIS A 10 3.40 6.69 10.19
CA HIS A 10 4.65 5.93 10.12
C HIS A 10 4.45 4.56 9.47
N TRP A 11 3.49 3.76 9.95
CA TRP A 11 3.22 2.44 9.38
C TRP A 11 2.68 2.52 7.96
N ALA A 12 1.80 3.48 7.66
CA ALA A 12 1.27 3.65 6.30
C ALA A 12 2.39 3.93 5.29
N ILE A 13 3.31 4.85 5.61
CA ILE A 13 4.45 5.20 4.75
C ILE A 13 5.43 4.03 4.65
N THR A 14 5.83 3.46 5.79
CA THR A 14 6.81 2.37 5.82
C THR A 14 6.35 1.16 5.04
N LEU A 15 5.08 0.75 5.17
CA LEU A 15 4.54 -0.41 4.44
C LEU A 15 4.39 -0.12 2.95
N THR A 16 4.00 1.10 2.56
CA THR A 16 3.85 1.48 1.14
C THR A 16 5.18 1.49 0.39
N ARG A 17 6.30 1.75 1.09
CA ARG A 17 7.65 1.70 0.52
C ARG A 17 8.15 0.31 0.18
N ILE A 18 7.47 -0.74 0.64
CA ILE A 18 7.83 -2.13 0.34
C ILE A 18 7.04 -2.55 -0.90
N PRO A 19 7.70 -2.82 -2.05
CA PRO A 19 6.99 -3.29 -3.24
C PRO A 19 6.32 -4.64 -2.98
N SER A 20 5.13 -4.86 -3.56
CA SER A 20 4.32 -6.05 -3.32
C SER A 20 3.40 -6.38 -4.49
N VAL A 21 3.90 -6.16 -5.71
CA VAL A 21 3.07 -6.35 -6.91
C VAL A 21 2.71 -7.83 -7.06
N THR A 22 1.43 -8.12 -7.26
CA THR A 22 0.93 -9.49 -7.37
C THR A 22 1.71 -10.29 -8.44
N GLY A 23 2.18 -11.48 -8.07
CA GLY A 23 2.90 -12.41 -8.93
C GLY A 23 4.39 -12.12 -9.06
N THR A 24 4.94 -11.13 -8.36
CA THR A 24 6.37 -10.81 -8.42
C THR A 24 7.15 -11.42 -7.25
N PRO A 25 8.49 -11.56 -7.38
CA PRO A 25 9.35 -11.91 -6.25
C PRO A 25 9.23 -10.96 -5.05
N ASP A 26 8.84 -9.70 -5.29
CA ASP A 26 8.67 -8.71 -4.23
C ASP A 26 7.47 -9.08 -3.32
N GLU A 27 6.35 -9.54 -3.90
CA GLU A 27 5.19 -10.04 -3.12
C GLU A 27 5.60 -11.23 -2.24
N VAL A 28 6.46 -12.12 -2.75
CA VAL A 28 6.96 -13.29 -2.01
C VAL A 28 7.85 -12.86 -0.83
N GLY A 29 8.73 -11.87 -1.05
CA GLY A 29 9.61 -11.33 -0.02
C GLY A 29 8.89 -10.49 1.05
N TYR A 30 7.74 -9.92 0.71
CA TYR A 30 7.00 -8.99 1.58
C TYR A 30 6.70 -9.58 2.96
N ALA A 31 6.29 -10.85 3.02
CA ALA A 31 5.91 -11.50 4.27
C ALA A 31 7.05 -11.55 5.30
N GLU A 32 8.28 -11.81 4.83
CA GLU A 32 9.46 -11.83 5.71
C GLU A 32 9.84 -10.42 6.15
N THR A 33 9.79 -9.44 5.24
CA THR A 33 10.03 -8.03 5.58
C THR A 33 9.05 -7.54 6.64
N LEU A 34 7.75 -7.80 6.46
CA LEU A 34 6.73 -7.43 7.43
C LEU A 34 6.94 -8.12 8.80
N CYS A 35 7.30 -9.41 8.81
CA CYS A 35 7.66 -10.10 10.05
C CYS A 35 8.83 -9.42 10.75
N GLY A 36 9.88 -9.06 10.02
CA GLY A 36 11.04 -8.34 10.55
C GLY A 36 10.64 -7.02 11.22
N LEU A 37 9.83 -6.21 10.54
CA LEU A 37 9.32 -4.93 11.07
C LEU A 37 8.46 -5.12 12.33
N LEU A 38 7.56 -6.10 12.32
CA LEU A 38 6.71 -6.38 13.48
C LEU A 38 7.54 -6.84 14.68
N ARG A 39 8.51 -7.74 14.47
CA ARG A 39 9.38 -8.28 15.54
C ARG A 39 10.20 -7.20 16.24
N VAL A 40 10.65 -6.16 15.55
CA VAL A 40 11.39 -5.05 16.18
C VAL A 40 10.47 -3.96 16.75
N SER A 41 9.17 -4.01 16.45
CA SER A 41 8.22 -3.01 16.92
C SER A 41 8.01 -3.08 18.44
N PRO A 42 7.65 -1.97 19.10
CA PRO A 42 7.43 -1.95 20.54
C PRO A 42 6.38 -2.96 21.05
N ALA A 43 5.46 -3.40 20.18
CA ALA A 43 4.40 -4.34 20.56
C ALA A 43 4.89 -5.80 20.65
N PHE A 44 5.94 -6.17 19.90
CA PHE A 44 6.40 -7.56 19.77
C PHE A 44 7.89 -7.77 20.08
N ARG A 45 8.67 -6.70 20.31
CA ARG A 45 10.11 -6.81 20.59
C ARG A 45 10.48 -7.76 21.73
N ASP A 46 9.61 -7.85 22.74
CA ASP A 46 9.84 -8.73 23.90
C ASP A 46 9.27 -10.14 23.68
N ARG A 47 8.60 -10.38 22.54
CA ARG A 47 7.89 -11.62 22.17
C ARG A 47 7.92 -11.87 20.65
N PRO A 48 9.11 -11.96 20.01
CA PRO A 48 9.23 -12.09 18.56
C PRO A 48 8.61 -13.40 18.01
N ASP A 49 8.50 -14.44 18.83
CA ASP A 49 7.89 -15.72 18.47
C ASP A 49 6.36 -15.64 18.30
N ASP A 50 5.71 -14.60 18.82
CA ASP A 50 4.28 -14.35 18.56
C ASP A 50 4.07 -13.68 17.18
N VAL A 51 5.09 -13.61 16.32
CA VAL A 51 5.03 -13.16 14.91
C VAL A 51 5.59 -14.27 14.00
N TRP A 52 4.74 -14.82 13.13
CA TRP A 52 5.10 -15.94 12.25
C TRP A 52 4.45 -15.84 10.88
N THR A 53 4.97 -16.62 9.94
CA THR A 53 4.42 -16.76 8.59
C THR A 53 3.59 -18.04 8.45
N ILE A 54 2.57 -17.99 7.61
CA ILE A 54 1.71 -19.12 7.25
C ILE A 54 1.81 -19.29 5.73
N PRO A 55 2.38 -20.40 5.21
CA PRO A 55 2.49 -20.61 3.77
C PRO A 55 1.13 -20.56 3.07
N ALA A 56 1.04 -19.87 1.93
CA ALA A 56 -0.16 -19.83 1.09
C ALA A 56 -0.39 -21.17 0.35
N GLY A 57 0.64 -22.03 0.26
CA GLY A 57 0.56 -23.33 -0.40
C GLY A 57 0.57 -23.27 -1.93
N ASP A 58 0.96 -22.14 -2.51
CA ASP A 58 1.06 -21.97 -3.96
C ASP A 58 2.48 -22.22 -4.50
N ARG A 59 2.60 -22.20 -5.82
CA ARG A 59 3.87 -22.40 -6.54
C ARG A 59 4.82 -21.19 -6.45
N LEU A 60 4.31 -20.03 -6.05
CA LEU A 60 5.09 -18.80 -5.95
C LEU A 60 5.81 -18.70 -4.60
N GLY A 61 5.41 -19.51 -3.62
CA GLY A 61 6.02 -19.52 -2.29
C GLY A 61 5.54 -18.37 -1.41
N ARG A 62 4.35 -17.82 -1.68
CA ARG A 62 3.78 -16.73 -0.88
C ARG A 62 3.40 -17.19 0.51
N ALA A 63 3.34 -16.26 1.45
CA ALA A 63 2.94 -16.52 2.82
C ALA A 63 2.08 -15.40 3.38
N SER A 64 1.13 -15.74 4.24
CA SER A 64 0.44 -14.77 5.10
C SER A 64 1.27 -14.50 6.36
N VAL A 65 1.12 -13.31 6.93
CA VAL A 65 1.75 -12.95 8.21
C VAL A 65 0.69 -12.99 9.31
N ALA A 66 1.04 -13.62 10.43
CA ALA A 66 0.22 -13.65 11.64
C ALA A 66 1.01 -13.08 12.81
N ALA A 67 0.33 -12.28 13.63
CA ALA A 67 0.91 -11.68 14.83
C ALA A 67 -0.12 -11.73 15.97
N LEU A 68 0.30 -12.22 17.14
CA LEU A 68 -0.58 -12.43 18.29
C LEU A 68 -0.16 -11.57 19.47
N LEU A 69 -0.92 -10.50 19.74
CA LEU A 69 -0.74 -9.72 20.97
C LEU A 69 -1.65 -10.28 22.07
N ARG A 70 -1.04 -10.90 23.10
CA ARG A 70 -1.79 -11.55 24.20
C ARG A 70 -2.26 -10.52 25.22
N GLY A 71 -3.58 -10.34 25.30
CA GLY A 71 -4.23 -9.60 26.38
C GLY A 71 -4.38 -10.42 27.66
N ARG A 72 -5.07 -9.83 28.65
CA ARG A 72 -5.36 -10.48 29.95
C ARG A 72 -6.71 -11.23 29.98
N GLY A 73 -7.51 -11.09 28.92
CA GLY A 73 -8.89 -11.59 28.87
C GLY A 73 -9.09 -12.77 27.92
N ARG A 74 -10.31 -13.31 27.91
CA ARG A 74 -10.71 -14.43 27.03
C ARG A 74 -11.23 -14.00 25.66
N ARG A 75 -11.42 -12.70 25.44
CA ARG A 75 -11.92 -12.15 24.17
C ARG A 75 -10.75 -11.84 23.24
N THR A 76 -10.92 -12.18 21.97
CA THR A 76 -9.92 -11.96 20.93
C THR A 76 -10.51 -11.07 19.85
N VAL A 77 -9.75 -10.07 19.39
CA VAL A 77 -10.06 -9.27 18.21
C VAL A 77 -9.15 -9.75 17.08
N VAL A 78 -9.73 -10.04 15.92
CA VAL A 78 -8.98 -10.41 14.72
C VAL A 78 -8.94 -9.21 13.79
N LEU A 79 -7.73 -8.77 13.43
CA LEU A 79 -7.49 -7.77 12.41
C LEU A 79 -6.89 -8.48 11.20
N THR A 80 -7.43 -8.18 10.02
CA THR A 80 -6.99 -8.79 8.76
C THR A 80 -6.88 -7.71 7.69
N GLY A 81 -5.99 -7.95 6.73
CA GLY A 81 -5.73 -7.08 5.59
C GLY A 81 -4.93 -7.87 4.56
N HIS A 82 -4.81 -7.30 3.37
CA HIS A 82 -3.97 -7.80 2.29
C HIS A 82 -2.84 -6.80 2.03
N PHE A 83 -1.72 -7.28 1.51
CA PHE A 83 -0.56 -6.44 1.20
C PHE A 83 -0.13 -6.54 -0.26
N ASP A 84 -0.79 -7.37 -1.07
CA ASP A 84 -0.57 -7.41 -2.51
C ASP A 84 -1.09 -6.14 -3.18
N THR A 85 -0.35 -5.67 -4.18
CA THR A 85 -0.69 -4.49 -4.96
C THR A 85 -0.81 -4.83 -6.45
N VAL A 86 -1.59 -4.01 -7.15
CA VAL A 86 -1.62 -4.06 -8.62
C VAL A 86 -0.33 -3.48 -9.20
N THR A 87 -0.12 -3.71 -10.49
CA THR A 87 1.02 -3.12 -11.23
C THR A 87 1.04 -1.59 -11.10
N SER A 88 2.24 -1.04 -10.99
CA SER A 88 2.48 0.41 -10.96
C SER A 88 2.52 1.05 -12.36
N ALA A 89 2.28 0.29 -13.43
CA ALA A 89 2.35 0.77 -14.81
C ALA A 89 1.40 1.95 -15.10
N ASP A 90 0.27 2.03 -14.39
CA ASP A 90 -0.72 3.10 -14.57
C ASP A 90 -0.23 4.48 -14.12
N TYR A 91 0.89 4.56 -13.40
CA TYR A 91 1.55 5.82 -13.05
C TYR A 91 2.31 6.45 -14.22
N GLY A 92 2.53 5.73 -15.33
CA GLY A 92 3.27 6.23 -16.50
C GLY A 92 4.66 6.73 -16.10
N ASP A 93 4.99 7.97 -16.45
CA ASP A 93 6.28 8.60 -16.12
C ASP A 93 6.56 8.67 -14.61
N LEU A 94 5.53 8.58 -13.77
CA LEU A 94 5.66 8.58 -12.31
C LEU A 94 5.82 7.18 -11.71
N GLN A 95 5.89 6.13 -12.52
CA GLN A 95 6.06 4.75 -12.04
C GLN A 95 7.24 4.58 -11.05
N PRO A 96 8.41 5.23 -11.23
CA PRO A 96 9.51 5.13 -10.27
C PRO A 96 9.17 5.67 -8.87
N LEU A 97 8.12 6.48 -8.73
CA LEU A 97 7.66 7.05 -7.47
C LEU A 97 6.48 6.28 -6.87
N ALA A 98 6.01 5.19 -7.49
CA ALA A 98 4.76 4.53 -7.09
C ALA A 98 4.74 4.03 -5.63
N THR A 99 5.91 3.70 -5.07
CA THR A 99 6.09 3.27 -3.67
C THR A 99 6.66 4.38 -2.79
N GLU A 100 6.74 5.62 -3.28
CA GLU A 100 7.30 6.76 -2.55
C GLU A 100 6.19 7.80 -2.28
N PRO A 101 5.42 7.66 -1.18
CA PRO A 101 4.19 8.44 -0.97
C PRO A 101 4.41 9.95 -1.02
N GLU A 102 5.48 10.45 -0.39
CA GLU A 102 5.75 11.88 -0.31
C GLU A 102 6.26 12.45 -1.64
N PRO A 103 7.29 11.88 -2.31
CA PRO A 103 7.68 12.30 -3.66
C PRO A 103 6.55 12.17 -4.69
N LEU A 104 5.76 11.10 -4.64
CA LEU A 104 4.63 10.88 -5.53
C LEU A 104 3.57 11.98 -5.36
N LYS A 105 3.24 12.32 -4.11
CA LYS A 105 2.30 13.41 -3.81
C LYS A 105 2.78 14.73 -4.42
N GLU A 106 4.04 15.09 -4.25
CA GLU A 106 4.57 16.34 -4.81
C GLU A 106 4.56 16.33 -6.35
N ALA A 107 4.92 15.21 -6.98
CA ALA A 107 4.87 15.07 -8.43
C ALA A 107 3.44 15.17 -9.00
N LEU A 108 2.47 14.54 -8.32
CA LEU A 108 1.05 14.64 -8.67
C LEU A 108 0.53 16.08 -8.52
N LEU A 109 0.89 16.77 -7.43
CA LEU A 109 0.51 18.17 -7.22
C LEU A 109 1.12 19.10 -8.27
N ALA A 110 2.38 18.89 -8.67
CA ALA A 110 3.02 19.64 -9.74
C ALA A 110 2.32 19.45 -11.10
N GLY A 111 1.98 18.20 -11.44
CA GLY A 111 1.22 17.88 -12.66
C GLY A 111 -0.20 18.46 -12.66
N CYS A 112 -0.89 18.43 -11.52
CA CYS A 112 -2.20 19.05 -11.36
C CYS A 112 -2.13 20.59 -11.37
N GLY A 113 -1.05 21.19 -10.85
CA GLY A 113 -0.80 22.63 -10.83
C GLY A 113 -0.66 23.22 -12.24
N ALA A 114 0.01 22.51 -13.15
CA ALA A 114 0.07 22.87 -14.57
C ALA A 114 -1.32 22.87 -15.23
N THR A 115 -2.23 22.01 -14.76
CA THR A 115 -3.59 21.89 -15.30
C THR A 115 -4.56 22.94 -14.73
N ARG A 116 -4.32 23.44 -13.51
CA ARG A 116 -5.22 24.41 -12.84
C ARG A 116 -5.11 25.83 -13.42
N ALA A 117 -3.95 26.23 -13.95
CA ALA A 117 -3.77 27.52 -14.62
C ALA A 117 -4.53 27.61 -15.96
N ALA A 118 -4.78 26.47 -16.63
CA ALA A 118 -5.51 26.41 -17.89
C ALA A 118 -7.05 26.37 -17.75
N ARG A 119 -7.57 26.33 -16.51
CA ARG A 119 -8.97 25.99 -16.21
C ARG A 119 -9.82 27.16 -15.68
N ARG A 120 -9.58 28.39 -16.15
CA ARG A 120 -10.46 29.55 -15.86
C ARG A 120 -11.38 29.96 -17.02
N SER A 121 -11.31 29.32 -18.18
CA SER A 121 -12.26 29.59 -19.28
C SER A 121 -12.83 28.31 -19.87
N SER A 122 -14.14 28.16 -19.68
CA SER A 122 -15.11 27.26 -20.36
C SER A 122 -15.24 25.80 -19.92
N GLY A 123 -16.47 25.42 -19.55
CA GLY A 123 -17.05 24.08 -19.68
C GLY A 123 -16.89 23.10 -18.51
N PRO A 124 -17.91 22.27 -18.20
CA PRO A 124 -17.80 21.29 -17.14
C PRO A 124 -16.98 20.12 -17.68
N TRP A 125 -15.81 19.92 -17.06
CA TRP A 125 -14.85 18.82 -17.26
C TRP A 125 -13.83 19.01 -18.39
N PRO A 126 -12.59 19.38 -18.05
CA PRO A 126 -11.44 19.12 -18.89
C PRO A 126 -10.84 17.77 -18.52
N THR A 127 -10.74 16.94 -19.54
CA THR A 127 -9.92 15.73 -19.63
C THR A 127 -8.47 16.07 -19.29
N CYS A 128 -7.97 15.53 -18.18
CA CYS A 128 -6.54 15.44 -17.92
C CYS A 128 -5.90 14.60 -19.01
N ARG A 129 -5.19 15.24 -19.94
CA ARG A 129 -4.35 14.56 -20.94
C ARG A 129 -2.99 14.26 -20.29
N GLY A 130 -3.03 13.34 -19.33
CA GLY A 130 -1.90 12.77 -18.60
C GLY A 130 -2.40 11.43 -18.07
N ARG A 131 -1.97 10.36 -18.73
CA ARG A 131 -2.64 9.06 -18.78
C ARG A 131 -2.55 8.30 -17.45
N ILE A 132 -3.47 8.56 -16.52
CA ILE A 132 -3.99 7.54 -15.59
C ILE A 132 -5.32 7.11 -16.20
N SER A 133 -5.25 6.09 -17.07
CA SER A 133 -6.44 5.51 -17.68
C SER A 133 -7.10 4.60 -16.65
N CYS A 134 -8.10 5.11 -15.93
CA CYS A 134 -9.05 4.27 -15.22
C CYS A 134 -9.83 3.46 -16.28
N PRO A 135 -9.75 2.12 -16.34
CA PRO A 135 -10.53 1.36 -17.31
C PRO A 135 -11.99 1.30 -16.84
N ALA A 136 -12.77 2.33 -17.17
CA ALA A 136 -14.21 2.19 -17.19
C ALA A 136 -14.58 1.30 -18.38
N ARG A 137 -14.94 0.05 -18.11
CA ARG A 137 -15.64 -0.81 -19.08
C ARG A 137 -16.85 -0.03 -19.62
N PRO A 138 -17.05 0.09 -20.94
CA PRO A 138 -18.33 0.56 -21.45
C PRO A 138 -19.40 -0.48 -21.12
N ALA A 139 -20.46 -0.05 -20.44
CA ALA A 139 -21.69 -0.81 -20.35
C ALA A 139 -22.24 -0.97 -21.77
N GLY A 140 -22.38 -2.22 -22.21
CA GLY A 140 -23.02 -2.55 -23.48
C GLY A 140 -24.47 -2.07 -23.47
N HIS A 141 -24.86 -1.42 -24.56
CA HIS A 141 -26.24 -1.30 -24.99
C HIS A 141 -26.47 -2.32 -26.10
N GLU A 142 -27.58 -3.06 -25.95
CA GLU A 142 -28.20 -4.05 -26.84
C GLU A 142 -27.54 -5.44 -26.95
#